data_AF-A0A6G1KLG3-F1
#
_entry.id   AF-A0A6G1KLG3-F1
#
_cell.length_a   1.000
_cell.length_b   1.000
_cell.length_c   1.000
_cell.angle_alpha   90.00
_cell.angle_beta   90.00
_cell.angle_gamma   90.00
#
_symmetry.space_group_name_H-M   'P 1'
#
loop_
_entity.id
_entity.type
_entity.pdbx_description
1 polymer ?
#
loop_
_entity_poly.entity_id
_entity_poly.type
_entity_poly.pdbx_seq_one_letter_code
_entity_poly.pdbx_strand_id
1 'polypeptide(L)'
;MGLIYLGSSTALEVFVGSFVVLTTLSYLAALVPFLFSGRTSIPPGPFFMKGALGFVVNAIACAFMVAWLIIYWFPYVYPVAAENMNYSSLITGGLTIIMGLIWILRKDIHESPPVVLKQE
;
A
#
# COMPACT_ATOMS: atom_id res chain seq x y z
N MET A 1 -21.38 -2.32 -11.27
CA MET A 1 -21.37 -3.52 -10.40
C MET A 1 -22.40 -4.61 -10.79
N GLY A 2 -23.31 -4.38 -11.77
CA GLY A 2 -24.38 -5.36 -12.06
C GLY A 2 -24.02 -6.56 -12.95
N LEU A 3 -23.23 -6.36 -14.02
CA LEU A 3 -22.92 -7.44 -14.99
C LEU A 3 -21.88 -8.45 -14.48
N ILE A 4 -20.97 -8.03 -13.61
CA ILE A 4 -19.91 -8.90 -13.06
C ILE A 4 -20.50 -9.90 -12.04
N TYR A 5 -21.54 -9.47 -11.30
CA TYR A 5 -22.27 -10.32 -10.36
C TYR A 5 -23.03 -11.46 -11.06
N LEU A 6 -23.45 -11.25 -12.32
CA LEU A 6 -24.05 -12.30 -13.15
C LEU A 6 -23.02 -13.36 -13.61
N GLY A 7 -21.73 -13.02 -13.60
CA GLY A 7 -20.64 -13.94 -13.99
C GLY A 7 -20.09 -14.75 -12.82
N SER A 8 -19.67 -14.09 -11.73
CA SER A 8 -19.19 -14.75 -10.50
C SER A 8 -19.12 -13.76 -9.35
N SER A 9 -19.78 -14.06 -8.23
CA SER A 9 -19.69 -13.29 -6.98
C SER A 9 -18.27 -13.29 -6.41
N THR A 10 -17.59 -14.44 -6.43
CA THR A 10 -16.22 -14.60 -5.95
C THR A 10 -15.23 -13.70 -6.68
N ALA A 11 -15.37 -13.57 -8.01
CA ALA A 11 -14.49 -12.72 -8.80
C ALA A 11 -14.59 -11.23 -8.43
N LEU A 12 -15.81 -10.77 -8.12
CA LEU A 12 -16.03 -9.40 -7.68
C LEU A 12 -15.44 -9.16 -6.29
N GLU A 13 -15.65 -10.09 -5.35
CA GLU A 13 -15.11 -10.00 -3.99
C GLU A 13 -13.58 -9.94 -3.99
N VAL A 14 -12.94 -10.78 -4.80
CA VAL A 14 -11.49 -10.79 -4.97
C VAL A 14 -10.98 -9.48 -5.57
N PHE A 15 -11.70 -8.88 -6.53
CA PHE A 15 -11.32 -7.60 -7.13
C PHE A 15 -11.43 -6.44 -6.13
N VAL A 16 -12.55 -6.35 -5.42
CA VAL A 16 -12.76 -5.31 -4.39
C VAL A 16 -11.76 -5.48 -3.25
N GLY A 17 -11.52 -6.71 -2.80
CA GLY A 17 -10.50 -7.01 -1.79
C GLY A 17 -9.09 -6.61 -2.22
N SER A 18 -8.73 -6.87 -3.47
CA SER A 18 -7.44 -6.45 -4.04
C SER A 18 -7.30 -4.92 -4.08
N PHE A 19 -8.36 -4.19 -4.43
CA PHE A 19 -8.35 -2.73 -4.45
C PHE A 19 -8.09 -2.13 -3.06
N VAL A 20 -8.73 -2.67 -2.01
CA VAL A 20 -8.51 -2.24 -0.63
C VAL A 20 -7.05 -2.49 -0.22
N VAL A 21 -6.55 -3.70 -0.47
CA VAL A 21 -5.17 -4.09 -0.16
C VAL A 21 -4.14 -3.20 -0.87
N LEU A 22 -4.31 -2.96 -2.18
CA LEU A 22 -3.41 -2.10 -2.96
C LEU A 22 -3.42 -0.65 -2.46
N THR A 23 -4.59 -0.13 -2.10
CA THR A 23 -4.74 1.21 -1.54
C THR A 23 -4.02 1.32 -0.19
N THR A 24 -4.19 0.33 0.69
CA THR A 24 -3.47 0.29 1.98
C THR A 24 -1.96 0.18 1.80
N LEU A 25 -1.49 -0.62 0.84
CA LEU A 25 -0.06 -0.71 0.52
C LEU A 25 0.51 0.62 0.00
N SER A 26 -0.26 1.37 -0.80
CA SER A 26 0.14 2.71 -1.27
C SER A 26 0.35 3.68 -0.10
N TYR A 27 -0.56 3.68 0.88
CA TYR A 27 -0.39 4.49 2.10
C TYR A 27 0.81 4.05 2.93
N LEU A 28 1.04 2.74 3.04
CA LEU A 28 2.18 2.20 3.74
C LEU A 28 3.50 2.60 3.05
N ALA A 29 3.54 2.58 1.72
CA ALA A 29 4.70 3.01 0.93
C ALA A 29 5.04 4.50 1.12
N ALA A 30 4.06 5.35 1.44
CA ALA A 30 4.31 6.75 1.79
C ALA A 30 4.76 6.94 3.25
N LEU A 31 4.21 6.16 4.18
CA LEU A 31 4.48 6.30 5.61
C LEU A 31 5.82 5.68 6.04
N VAL A 32 6.24 4.59 5.40
CA VAL A 32 7.48 3.89 5.74
C VAL A 32 8.73 4.76 5.52
N PRO A 33 8.93 5.42 4.35
CA PRO A 33 10.05 6.34 4.16
C PRO A 33 10.00 7.52 5.11
N PHE A 34 8.81 7.98 5.51
CA PHE A 34 8.63 9.05 6.48
C PHE A 34 9.09 8.64 7.90
N LEU A 35 8.85 7.37 8.28
CA LEU A 35 9.35 6.79 9.52
C LEU A 35 10.88 6.60 9.49
N PHE A 36 11.41 6.06 8.39
CA PHE A 36 12.86 5.83 8.24
C PHE A 36 13.68 7.12 8.08
N SER A 37 13.13 8.15 7.43
CA SER A 37 13.81 9.44 7.26
C SER A 37 13.70 10.35 8.49
N GLY A 38 13.19 9.87 9.62
CA GLY A 38 13.13 10.65 10.87
C GLY A 38 12.31 11.94 10.77
N ARG A 39 11.45 12.07 9.75
CA ARG A 39 10.65 13.28 9.46
C ARG A 39 11.48 14.55 9.18
N THR A 40 12.76 14.44 8.81
CA THR A 40 13.62 15.60 8.49
C THR A 40 13.45 16.11 7.07
N SER A 41 12.82 15.33 6.18
CA SER A 41 12.74 15.65 4.75
C SER A 41 11.59 16.59 4.37
N ILE A 42 10.68 16.96 5.30
CA ILE A 42 9.49 17.77 5.00
C ILE A 42 9.41 18.96 5.98
N PRO A 43 9.25 20.21 5.48
CA PRO A 43 9.07 21.38 6.34
C PRO A 43 7.80 21.23 7.22
N PRO A 44 7.87 21.57 8.52
CA PRO A 44 6.76 21.37 9.44
C PRO A 44 5.57 22.29 9.08
N GLY A 45 4.42 21.68 8.80
CA GLY A 45 3.15 22.39 8.59
C GLY A 45 2.48 22.83 9.91
N PRO A 46 1.34 23.55 9.83
CA PRO A 46 0.62 24.07 11.00
C PRO A 46 0.15 22.98 11.98
N PHE A 47 -0.13 21.76 11.48
CA PHE A 47 -0.46 20.58 12.29
C PHE A 47 0.72 19.59 12.38
N PHE A 48 1.85 20.06 12.92
CA PHE A 48 3.03 19.21 13.12
C PHE A 48 3.07 18.67 14.56
N MET A 49 2.80 17.37 14.72
CA MET A 49 3.06 16.68 16.00
C MET A 49 4.57 16.60 16.22
N LYS A 50 5.09 17.36 17.19
CA LYS A 50 6.53 17.45 17.51
C LYS A 50 6.99 16.24 18.33
N GLY A 51 8.24 15.81 18.07
CA GLY A 51 8.94 14.81 18.89
C GLY A 51 8.49 13.36 18.71
N ALA A 52 8.81 12.53 19.71
CA ALA A 52 8.61 11.08 19.71
C ALA A 52 7.13 10.67 19.55
N LEU A 53 6.19 11.51 19.99
CA LEU A 53 4.75 11.25 19.90
C LEU A 53 4.28 11.04 18.46
N GLY A 54 4.71 11.88 17.52
CA GLY A 54 4.36 11.70 16.11
C GLY A 54 5.10 10.54 15.44
N PHE A 55 6.24 10.10 15.98
CA PHE A 55 6.91 8.88 15.52
C PHE A 55 6.16 7.63 15.97
N VAL A 56 5.78 7.57 17.26
CA VAL A 56 5.02 6.45 17.84
C VAL A 56 3.67 6.29 17.16
N VAL A 57 2.93 7.38 16.91
CA VAL A 57 1.63 7.31 16.22
C VAL A 57 1.78 6.75 14.80
N ASN A 58 2.77 7.22 14.03
CA ASN A 58 3.01 6.69 12.69
C ASN A 58 3.47 5.22 12.72
N ALA A 59 4.29 4.83 13.70
CA ALA A 59 4.71 3.44 13.88
C ALA A 59 3.54 2.51 14.19
N ILE A 60 2.65 2.92 15.10
CA ILE A 60 1.42 2.18 15.43
C ILE A 60 0.51 2.06 14.21
N ALA A 61 0.33 3.16 13.45
CA ALA A 61 -0.47 3.15 12.23
C ALA A 61 0.10 2.17 11.19
N CYS A 62 1.42 2.19 10.97
CA CYS A 62 2.10 1.24 10.08
C CYS A 62 1.92 -0.21 10.56
N ALA A 63 2.15 -0.49 11.84
CA ALA A 63 1.99 -1.83 12.41
C ALA A 63 0.55 -2.35 12.25
N PHE A 64 -0.45 -1.48 12.50
CA PHE A 64 -1.86 -1.82 12.33
C PHE A 64 -2.21 -2.14 10.88
N MET A 65 -1.73 -1.34 9.92
CA MET A 65 -1.95 -1.61 8.49
C MET A 65 -1.32 -2.94 8.06
N VAL A 66 -0.09 -3.24 8.49
CA VAL A 66 0.56 -4.53 8.19
C VAL A 66 -0.23 -5.71 8.76
N ALA A 67 -0.67 -5.60 10.02
CA ALA A 67 -1.46 -6.65 10.66
C ALA A 67 -2.78 -6.91 9.90
N TRP A 68 -3.47 -5.85 9.47
CA TRP A 68 -4.69 -5.96 8.67
C TRP A 68 -4.46 -6.58 7.31
N LEU A 69 -3.37 -6.23 6.62
CA LEU A 69 -3.02 -6.81 5.33
C LEU A 69 -2.85 -8.34 5.41
N ILE A 70 -2.18 -8.82 6.46
CA ILE A 70 -1.98 -10.26 6.67
C ILE A 70 -3.32 -10.97 6.84
N ILE A 71 -4.23 -10.39 7.63
CA ILE A 71 -5.58 -10.95 7.83
C ILE A 71 -6.35 -10.99 6.51
N TYR A 72 -6.23 -9.94 5.70
CA TYR A 72 -6.93 -9.83 4.42
C TYR A 72 -6.48 -10.86 3.38
N TRP A 73 -5.28 -11.43 3.53
CA TRP A 73 -4.76 -12.48 2.66
C TRP A 73 -5.23 -13.89 3.07
N PHE A 74 -5.82 -14.07 4.25
CA PHE A 74 -6.35 -15.36 4.64
C PHE A 74 -7.66 -15.69 3.89
N PRO A 75 -7.91 -16.99 3.63
CA PRO A 75 -9.17 -17.46 3.07
C PRO A 75 -10.30 -17.32 4.08
N TYR A 76 -11.50 -16.97 3.61
CA TYR A 76 -12.66 -16.70 4.47
C TYR A 76 -13.26 -17.96 5.11
N VAL A 77 -13.02 -19.15 4.52
CA VAL A 77 -13.62 -20.42 4.95
C VAL A 77 -12.59 -21.54 4.88
N TYR A 78 -12.63 -22.43 5.87
CA TYR A 78 -11.90 -23.69 5.89
C TYR A 78 -12.89 -24.87 5.82
N PRO A 79 -12.66 -25.94 5.03
CA PRO A 79 -11.47 -26.22 4.22
C PRO A 79 -11.39 -25.39 2.93
N VAL A 80 -10.17 -25.08 2.50
CA VAL A 80 -9.93 -24.28 1.29
C VAL A 80 -10.10 -25.12 0.03
N ALA A 81 -10.89 -24.62 -0.91
CA ALA A 81 -11.04 -25.15 -2.26
C ALA A 81 -10.69 -24.06 -3.28
N ALA A 82 -10.35 -24.44 -4.52
CA ALA A 82 -9.96 -23.48 -5.57
C ALA A 82 -11.04 -22.42 -5.85
N GLU A 83 -12.32 -22.76 -5.62
CA GLU A 83 -13.46 -21.86 -5.80
C GLU A 83 -13.63 -20.85 -4.67
N ASN A 84 -13.13 -21.15 -3.46
CA ASN A 84 -13.30 -20.34 -2.24
C ASN A 84 -11.99 -19.69 -1.76
N MET A 85 -10.91 -19.84 -2.51
CA MET A 85 -9.61 -19.28 -2.15
C MET A 85 -9.59 -17.76 -2.39
N ASN A 86 -9.06 -17.02 -1.42
CA ASN A 86 -8.86 -15.58 -1.57
C ASN A 86 -7.63 -15.32 -2.46
N TYR A 87 -7.86 -14.94 -3.72
CA TYR A 87 -6.81 -14.64 -4.68
C TYR A 87 -6.29 -13.19 -4.61
N SER A 88 -6.75 -12.38 -3.65
CA SER A 88 -6.35 -10.97 -3.56
C SER A 88 -4.85 -10.81 -3.30
N SER A 89 -4.21 -11.76 -2.58
CA SER A 89 -2.76 -11.75 -2.35
C SER A 89 -1.97 -11.90 -3.66
N LEU A 90 -2.37 -12.87 -4.50
CA LEU A 90 -1.74 -13.13 -5.80
C LEU A 90 -1.88 -11.93 -6.74
N ILE A 91 -3.09 -11.36 -6.84
CA ILE A 91 -3.36 -10.20 -7.70
C ILE A 91 -2.55 -8.99 -7.24
N THR A 92 -2.52 -8.74 -5.93
CA THR A 92 -1.76 -7.65 -5.34
C THR A 92 -0.26 -7.80 -5.63
N GLY A 93 0.31 -8.98 -5.40
CA GLY A 93 1.73 -9.26 -5.66
C GLY A 93 2.08 -9.14 -7.14
N GLY A 94 1.25 -9.71 -8.03
CA GLY A 94 1.45 -9.63 -9.47
C GLY A 94 1.41 -8.20 -10.00
N LEU A 95 0.42 -7.41 -9.58
CA LEU A 95 0.33 -5.99 -9.97
C LEU A 95 1.52 -5.18 -9.44
N THR A 96 1.94 -5.42 -8.20
CA THR A 96 3.09 -4.74 -7.59
C THR A 96 4.38 -5.02 -8.36
N ILE A 97 4.60 -6.27 -8.77
CA ILE A 97 5.77 -6.67 -9.58
C ILE A 97 5.72 -5.99 -10.95
N ILE A 98 4.57 -6.02 -11.64
CA ILE A 98 4.42 -5.39 -12.96
C ILE A 98 4.68 -3.88 -12.87
N MET A 99 4.11 -3.20 -11.88
CA MET A 99 4.33 -1.77 -11.67
C MET A 99 5.80 -1.47 -11.32
N GLY A 100 6.44 -2.30 -10.51
CA GLY A 100 7.87 -2.19 -10.20
C GLY A 100 8.75 -2.36 -11.44
N LEU A 101 8.44 -3.33 -12.31
CA LEU A 101 9.14 -3.53 -13.58
C LEU A 101 8.96 -2.34 -14.52
N ILE A 102 7.73 -1.82 -14.67
CA ILE A 102 7.47 -0.62 -15.48
C ILE A 102 8.26 0.57 -14.94
N TRP A 103 8.33 0.72 -13.61
CA TRP A 103 9.12 1.78 -12.99
C TRP A 103 10.62 1.65 -13.30
N ILE A 104 11.21 0.46 -13.14
CA ILE A 104 12.63 0.22 -13.46
C ILE A 104 12.93 0.53 -14.94
N LEU A 105 12.03 0.13 -15.85
CA LEU A 105 12.19 0.37 -17.28
C LEU A 105 12.05 1.86 -17.67
N ARG A 106 11.25 2.64 -16.93
CA ARG A 106 10.97 4.05 -17.23
C ARG A 106 11.69 5.05 -16.33
N LYS A 107 12.50 4.59 -15.37
CA LYS A 107 13.19 5.46 -14.39
C LYS A 107 14.07 6.53 -15.06
N ASP A 108 14.62 6.24 -16.24
CA ASP A 108 15.54 7.13 -16.96
C ASP A 108 14.83 8.34 -17.61
N ILE A 109 13.50 8.28 -17.74
CA ILE A 109 12.69 9.36 -18.35
C ILE A 109 12.24 10.35 -17.25
N HIS A 110 12.44 10.03 -15.98
CA HIS A 110 11.95 10.86 -14.87
C HIS A 110 12.97 11.93 -14.48
N GLU A 111 12.81 13.14 -15.02
CA GLU A 111 13.52 14.32 -14.52
C GLU A 111 13.01 14.65 -13.11
N SER A 112 13.86 14.39 -12.11
CA SER A 112 13.57 14.79 -10.74
C SER A 112 13.58 16.32 -10.68
N PRO A 113 12.56 16.98 -10.10
CA PRO A 113 12.61 18.43 -9.90
C PRO A 113 13.89 18.79 -9.15
N PRO A 114 14.63 19.83 -9.59
CA PRO A 114 15.92 20.17 -9.02
C PRO A 114 15.76 20.37 -7.52
N VAL A 115 16.47 19.54 -6.74
CA VAL A 115 16.50 19.65 -5.28
C VAL A 115 17.22 20.96 -4.98
N VAL A 116 16.47 22.03 -4.71
CA VAL A 116 17.04 23.31 -4.29
C VAL A 116 17.62 23.08 -2.90
N LEU A 117 18.90 22.70 -2.85
CA LEU A 117 19.67 22.74 -1.62
C LEU A 117 19.66 24.20 -1.18
N LYS A 118 18.91 24.50 -0.11
CA LYS A 118 19.02 25.77 0.58
C LYS A 118 20.44 25.83 1.13
N GLN A 119 21.33 26.46 0.38
CA GLN A 119 22.66 26.83 0.85
C GLN A 119 22.44 27.90 1.93
N GLU A 120 22.69 27.53 3.18
CA GLU A 120 22.92 28.48 4.27
C GLU A 120 24.41 28.84 4.32
#